data_AF-A0A924C625-F1
#
_entry.id   AF-A0A924C625-F1
#
_cell.length_a   1.000
_cell.length_b   1.000
_cell.length_c   1.000
_cell.angle_alpha   90.00
_cell.angle_beta   90.00
_cell.angle_gamma   90.00
#
_symmetry.space_group_name_H-M   'P 1'
#
loop_
_entity.id
_entity.type
_entity.pdbx_description
1 polymer ?
#
loop_
_entity_poly.entity_id
_entity_poly.type
_entity_poly.pdbx_seq_one_letter_code
_entity_poly.pdbx_strand_id
1 'polypeptide(L)' 'RLMDGGTARAVADHWRSNSGFRELATRYIGEFEALIARVIPEREGRSLALALLSSDAGKLYVALSQASGRLQAG' A
#
# COMPACT_ATOMS: atom_id res chain seq x y z
N ARG A 1 -10.83 11.65 -9.44
CA ARG A 1 -9.38 11.80 -9.15
C ARG A 1 -8.91 10.39 -8.79
N LEU A 2 -7.76 9.89 -9.27
CA LEU A 2 -7.56 8.42 -9.45
C LEU A 2 -7.48 7.49 -8.22
N MET A 3 -7.82 7.96 -7.01
CA MET A 3 -8.25 7.10 -5.90
C MET A 3 -9.37 7.79 -5.12
N ASP A 4 -10.52 7.95 -5.77
CA ASP A 4 -11.77 8.29 -5.09
C ASP A 4 -12.18 7.08 -4.21
N GLY A 5 -12.85 7.31 -3.07
CA GLY A 5 -13.12 6.32 -2.00
C GLY A 5 -13.74 4.97 -2.42
N GLY A 6 -14.18 4.83 -3.67
CA GLY A 6 -14.55 3.54 -4.28
C GLY A 6 -13.40 2.53 -4.38
N THR A 7 -12.14 2.98 -4.49
CA THR A 7 -10.98 2.08 -4.61
C THR A 7 -10.71 1.33 -3.30
N ALA A 8 -10.76 2.03 -2.16
CA ALA A 8 -10.56 1.42 -0.85
C ALA A 8 -11.66 0.39 -0.52
N ARG A 9 -12.92 0.70 -0.87
CA ARG A 9 -14.04 -0.22 -0.70
C ARG A 9 -13.87 -1.48 -1.56
N ALA A 10 -13.52 -1.32 -2.83
CA ALA A 10 -13.28 -2.45 -3.72
C ALA A 10 -12.14 -3.36 -3.23
N VAL A 11 -11.04 -2.76 -2.75
CA VAL A 11 -9.93 -3.51 -2.13
C VAL A 11 -10.41 -4.28 -0.90
N ALA A 12 -11.20 -3.66 -0.03
CA ALA A 12 -11.74 -4.33 1.16
C ALA A 12 -12.74 -5.46 0.83
N ASP A 13 -13.54 -5.29 -0.23
CA ASP A 13 -14.46 -6.33 -0.71
C ASP A 13 -13.69 -7.52 -1.31
N HIS A 14 -12.65 -7.27 -2.13
CA HIS A 14 -11.78 -8.31 -2.67
C HIS A 14 -10.96 -9.01 -1.59
N TRP A 15 -10.44 -8.26 -0.60
CA TRP A 15 -9.71 -8.84 0.53
C TRP A 15 -10.56 -9.87 1.29
N ARG A 16 -11.84 -9.57 1.53
CA ARG A 16 -12.76 -10.48 2.21
C ARG A 16 -13.13 -11.70 1.36
N SER A 17 -13.36 -11.51 0.06
CA SER A 17 -13.95 -12.54 -0.81
C SER A 17 -12.95 -13.40 -1.60
N ASN A 18 -11.69 -12.98 -1.76
CA ASN A 18 -10.74 -13.63 -2.67
C ASN A 18 -9.40 -13.96 -1.97
N SER A 19 -9.10 -15.25 -1.79
CA SER A 19 -7.87 -15.72 -1.16
C SER A 19 -6.61 -15.45 -1.97
N GLY A 20 -6.65 -15.62 -3.30
CA GLY A 20 -5.52 -15.32 -4.17
C GLY A 20 -5.19 -13.82 -4.19
N PHE A 21 -6.22 -12.97 -4.10
CA PHE A 21 -6.02 -11.54 -3.91
C PHE A 21 -5.30 -11.23 -2.58
N ARG A 22 -5.71 -11.87 -1.46
CA ARG A 22 -5.03 -11.67 -0.16
C ARG A 22 -3.56 -12.07 -0.20
N GLU A 23 -3.23 -13.17 -0.86
CA GLU A 23 -1.84 -13.62 -0.99
C GLU A 23 -0.99 -12.60 -1.76
N LEU A 24 -1.47 -12.18 -2.93
CA LEU A 24 -0.78 -11.17 -3.75
C LEU A 24 -0.69 -9.82 -3.04
N ALA A 25 -1.76 -9.39 -2.37
CA ALA A 25 -1.77 -8.14 -1.61
C ALA A 25 -0.81 -8.18 -0.43
N THR A 26 -0.74 -9.30 0.30
CA THR A 26 0.22 -9.49 1.40
C THR A 26 1.66 -9.42 0.91
N ARG A 27 1.94 -10.05 -0.24
CA ARG A 27 3.25 -9.96 -0.88
C ARG A 27 3.59 -8.54 -1.31
N TYR A 28 2.66 -7.85 -1.96
CA TYR A 28 2.84 -6.46 -2.39
C TYR A 28 3.15 -5.53 -1.21
N ILE A 29 2.41 -5.66 -0.09
CA ILE A 29 2.68 -4.90 1.14
C ILE A 29 4.14 -5.09 1.58
N GLY A 30 4.59 -6.34 1.68
CA GLY A 30 5.96 -6.65 2.12
C GLY A 30 7.03 -6.16 1.14
N GLU A 31 6.81 -6.31 -0.17
CA GLU A 31 7.73 -5.80 -1.19
C GLU A 31 7.82 -4.27 -1.17
N PHE A 32 6.71 -3.57 -0.91
CA PHE A 32 6.67 -2.12 -0.79
C PHE A 32 7.39 -1.64 0.49
N GLU A 33 7.16 -2.29 1.63
CA GLU A 33 7.87 -2.01 2.89
C GLU A 33 9.39 -2.22 2.73
N ALA A 34 9.79 -3.31 2.08
CA ALA A 34 11.20 -3.59 1.79
C ALA A 34 11.82 -2.55 0.86
N LEU A 35 11.07 -2.07 -0.14
CA LEU A 35 11.52 -0.97 -1.01
C LEU A 35 11.75 0.31 -0.21
N ILE A 36 10.79 0.72 0.62
CA ILE A 36 10.93 1.93 1.44
C ILE A 36 12.12 1.80 2.40
N ALA A 37 12.29 0.64 3.05
CA ALA A 37 13.41 0.39 3.95
C ALA A 37 14.78 0.51 3.26
N ARG A 38 14.87 0.12 1.98
CA ARG A 38 16.09 0.28 1.16
C ARG A 38 16.34 1.72 0.74
N VAL A 39 15.29 2.50 0.51
CA VAL A 39 15.39 3.87 0.01
C VAL A 39 15.77 4.85 1.13
N ILE A 40 15.22 4.71 2.34
CA ILE A 40 15.47 5.64 3.46
C ILE A 40 16.96 5.94 3.78
N PRO A 41 17.88 4.96 3.81
CA PRO A 41 19.28 5.22 4.17
C PRO A 41 20.08 5.97 3.09
N GLU A 42 19.55 6.10 1.86
CA GLU A 42 20.22 6.80 0.78
C GLU A 42 20.29 8.32 1.01
N ARG A 43 21.27 8.99 0.39
CA ARG A 43 21.54 10.44 0.58
C ARG A 43 20.32 11.33 0.36
N GLU A 44 19.44 10.96 -0.57
CA GLU A 44 18.18 11.66 -0.88
C GLU A 44 16.95 10.80 -0.51
N GLY A 45 17.17 9.73 0.26
CA GLY A 45 16.23 8.65 0.53
C GLY A 45 14.91 9.11 1.13
N ARG A 46 14.94 10.11 2.01
CA ARG A 46 13.72 10.66 2.61
C ARG A 46 12.80 11.31 1.58
N SER A 47 13.33 12.08 0.63
CA SER A 47 12.54 12.73 -0.41
C SER A 47 11.97 11.70 -1.40
N LEU A 48 12.77 10.68 -1.75
CA LEU A 48 12.33 9.55 -2.58
C LEU A 48 11.24 8.72 -1.89
N ALA A 49 11.38 8.43 -0.59
CA ALA A 49 10.36 7.72 0.19
C ALA A 49 9.04 8.50 0.23
N LEU A 50 9.08 9.83 0.40
CA LEU A 50 7.88 10.68 0.34
C LEU A 50 7.22 10.66 -1.05
N ALA A 51 8.01 10.71 -2.12
CA ALA A 51 7.51 10.60 -3.48
C ALA A 51 6.84 9.23 -3.74
N LEU A 52 7.46 8.14 -3.28
CA LEU A 52 6.89 6.79 -3.36
C LEU A 52 5.58 6.67 -2.58
N LEU A 53 5.52 7.17 -1.35
CA LEU A 53 4.31 7.15 -0.52
C LEU A 53 3.18 8.01 -1.11
N SER A 54 3.51 9.08 -1.82
CA SER A 54 2.54 9.98 -2.46
C SER A 54 2.03 9.46 -3.82
N SER A 55 2.73 8.47 -4.40
CA SER A 55 2.38 7.87 -5.69
C SER A 55 1.11 7.03 -5.62
N ASP A 56 0.56 6.65 -6.77
CA ASP A 56 -0.57 5.71 -6.83
C ASP A 56 -0.20 4.33 -6.25
N ALA A 57 1.06 3.89 -6.38
CA ALA A 57 1.54 2.68 -5.73
C ALA A 57 1.50 2.78 -4.20
N GLY A 58 1.84 3.97 -3.65
CA GLY A 58 1.77 4.26 -2.22
C GLY A 58 0.34 4.31 -1.69
N LYS A 59 -0.60 4.88 -2.46
CA LYS A 59 -2.01 4.85 -2.10
C LYS A 59 -2.61 3.44 -2.14
N LEU A 60 -2.21 2.60 -3.11
CA LEU A 60 -2.58 1.19 -3.13
C LEU A 60 -2.03 0.46 -1.90
N TYR A 61 -0.77 0.72 -1.53
CA TYR A 61 -0.20 0.19 -0.29
C TYR A 61 -1.04 0.56 0.94
N VAL A 62 -1.46 1.83 1.08
CA VAL A 62 -2.33 2.27 2.19
C VAL A 62 -3.67 1.53 2.17
N ALA A 63 -4.34 1.43 1.02
CA ALA A 63 -5.62 0.73 0.91
C ALA A 63 -5.51 -0.76 1.26
N LEU A 64 -4.46 -1.44 0.79
CA LEU A 64 -4.19 -2.84 1.12
C LEU A 64 -3.89 -3.03 2.61
N SER A 65 -3.05 -2.17 3.19
CA SER A 65 -2.70 -2.22 4.62
C SER A 65 -3.90 -1.95 5.53
N GLN A 66 -4.82 -1.09 5.11
CA GLN A 66 -6.10 -0.89 5.81
C GLN A 66 -7.00 -2.12 5.70
N ALA A 67 -7.17 -2.67 4.49
CA ALA A 67 -7.98 -3.87 4.29
C ALA A 67 -7.44 -5.10 5.04
N SER A 68 -6.11 -5.20 5.20
CA SER A 68 -5.46 -6.24 5.99
C SER A 68 -5.51 -5.99 7.50
N GLY A 69 -6.03 -4.84 7.96
CA GLY A 69 -6.07 -4.45 9.38
C GLY A 69 -4.71 -4.08 9.97
N ARG A 70 -3.69 -3.85 9.14
CA ARG A 70 -2.33 -3.46 9.58
C ARG A 70 -2.23 -1.95 9.83
N LEU A 71 -3.02 -1.17 9.11
CA LEU A 71 -3.12 0.27 9.26
C LEU A 71 -4.55 0.64 9.68
N GLN A 72 -4.69 1.40 10.75
CA GLN A 72 -6.00 1.95 11.13
C GLN A 72 -6.37 3.09 10.19
N ALA A 73 -7.63 3.14 9.74
CA ALA A 73 -8.15 4.32 9.06
C ALA A 73 -8.23 5.44 10.11
N GLY A 74 -7.54 6.55 9.85
CA GLY A 74 -7.63 7.78 10.64
C GLY A 74 -8.88 8.58 10.31
#